data_AF-A0A4Y9XM89-F1
#
_entry.id   AF-A0A4Y9XM89-F1
#
_cell.length_a   1.000
_cell.length_b   1.000
_cell.length_c   1.000
_cell.angle_alpha   90.00
_cell.angle_beta   90.00
_cell.angle_gamma   90.00
#
_symmetry.space_group_name_H-M   'P 1'
#
loop_
_entity.id
_entity.type
_entity.pdbx_description
1 polymer ?
#
loop_
_entity_poly.entity_id
_entity_poly.type
_entity_poly.pdbx_seq_one_letter_code
_entity_poly.pdbx_strand_id
1 'polypeptide(L)'
;MAISAEDLVQLVNTISTLIKRLPPTIPEGTREDRIFKVMTGPIPKGEPHHETFNRRFDALFGEDCRDHNGRLQHIRRGRAGMMLVTTYLTRIIDKDDVKKQAAIVALKLERIKTELEYLCENAGESVSIAPIPGDTHTSRADSTRSSLGEDVDVPAPAEGLGGSEAAQRTDAGQGTEEARKDRDATAVDKGTIERDASPIHQSARRTETETESRQRVKQSQLPKAQVSVVGQTTDVKLRY
;
A
#
# COMPACT_ATOMS: atom_id res chain seq x y z
N MET A 1 2.54 15.49 -22.19
CA MET A 1 1.57 16.38 -21.54
C MET A 1 2.02 16.55 -20.09
N ALA A 2 2.00 17.77 -19.55
CA ALA A 2 2.32 17.99 -18.13
C ALA A 2 1.12 17.57 -17.29
N ILE A 3 1.35 16.80 -16.23
CA ILE A 3 0.29 16.35 -15.31
C ILE A 3 0.12 17.43 -14.24
N SER A 4 -1.10 17.94 -14.11
CA SER A 4 -1.48 18.94 -13.11
C SER A 4 -1.84 18.29 -11.77
N ALA A 5 -1.94 19.10 -10.71
CA ALA A 5 -2.39 18.62 -9.40
C ALA A 5 -3.86 18.20 -9.44
N GLU A 6 -4.66 18.87 -10.26
CA GLU A 6 -6.06 18.55 -10.49
C GLU A 6 -6.23 17.16 -11.12
N ASP A 7 -5.34 16.79 -12.06
CA ASP A 7 -5.34 15.46 -12.68
C ASP A 7 -5.09 14.35 -11.65
N LEU A 8 -4.22 14.61 -10.66
CA LEU A 8 -3.98 13.67 -9.57
C LEU A 8 -5.22 13.43 -8.71
N VAL A 9 -5.94 14.51 -8.37
CA VAL A 9 -7.18 14.42 -7.60
C VAL A 9 -8.23 13.63 -8.38
N GLN A 10 -8.35 13.88 -9.69
CA GLN A 10 -9.25 13.12 -10.57
C GLN A 10 -8.88 11.64 -10.65
N LEU A 11 -7.58 11.31 -10.69
CA LEU A 11 -7.12 9.93 -10.66
C LEU A 11 -7.49 9.22 -9.36
N VAL A 12 -7.28 9.86 -8.21
CA VAL A 12 -7.66 9.29 -6.90
C VAL A 12 -9.17 9.07 -6.81
N ASN A 13 -9.98 10.00 -7.33
CA ASN A 13 -11.43 9.87 -7.38
C ASN A 13 -11.90 8.73 -8.30
N THR A 14 -11.26 8.58 -9.46
CA THR A 14 -11.52 7.47 -10.38
C THR A 14 -11.21 6.13 -9.72
N ILE A 15 -10.03 6.01 -9.10
CA ILE A 15 -9.62 4.81 -8.34
C ILE A 15 -10.62 4.51 -7.21
N SER A 16 -11.03 5.51 -6.44
CA SER A 16 -12.04 5.37 -5.38
C SER A 16 -13.36 4.79 -5.91
N THR A 17 -13.79 5.24 -7.09
CA THR A 17 -15.01 4.77 -7.74
C THR A 17 -14.86 3.33 -8.24
N LEU A 18 -13.73 2.98 -8.83
CA LEU A 18 -13.43 1.61 -9.28
C LEU A 18 -13.39 0.63 -8.10
N ILE A 19 -12.79 1.02 -6.97
CA ILE A 19 -12.73 0.17 -5.77
C ILE A 19 -14.13 -0.21 -5.27
N LYS A 20 -15.08 0.73 -5.32
CA LYS A 20 -16.48 0.46 -4.94
C LYS A 20 -17.18 -0.50 -5.92
N ARG A 21 -16.71 -0.56 -7.17
CA ARG A 21 -17.22 -1.44 -8.23
C ARG A 21 -16.53 -2.80 -8.26
N LEU A 22 -15.50 -3.03 -7.44
CA LEU A 22 -14.78 -4.30 -7.44
C LEU A 22 -15.72 -5.48 -7.14
N PRO A 23 -15.63 -6.56 -7.92
CA PRO A 23 -16.53 -7.70 -7.81
C PRO A 23 -16.35 -8.48 -6.50
N PRO A 24 -17.40 -9.19 -6.05
CA PRO A 24 -17.33 -10.01 -4.84
C PRO A 24 -16.36 -11.21 -4.96
N THR A 25 -15.93 -11.57 -6.16
CA THR A 25 -14.91 -12.60 -6.41
C THR A 25 -13.54 -12.23 -5.85
N ILE A 26 -13.26 -10.93 -5.67
CA ILE A 26 -12.02 -10.47 -5.03
C ILE A 26 -12.17 -10.56 -3.52
N PRO A 27 -11.24 -11.23 -2.82
CA PRO A 27 -11.33 -11.41 -1.37
C PRO A 27 -11.29 -10.07 -0.63
N GLU A 28 -12.02 -10.01 0.49
CA GLU A 28 -11.98 -8.89 1.41
C GLU A 28 -10.63 -8.87 2.14
N GLY A 29 -10.08 -7.66 2.32
CA GLY A 29 -8.81 -7.47 2.99
C GLY A 29 -8.91 -7.70 4.49
N THR A 30 -7.89 -8.33 5.06
CA THR A 30 -7.74 -8.54 6.50
C THR A 30 -6.52 -7.79 7.04
N ARG A 31 -6.29 -7.85 8.36
CA ARG A 31 -5.13 -7.19 8.98
C ARG A 31 -3.81 -7.92 8.71
N GLU A 32 -3.91 -9.19 8.34
CA GLU A 32 -2.80 -10.07 8.02
C GLU A 32 -2.28 -9.83 6.59
N ASP A 33 -3.11 -9.21 5.74
CA ASP A 33 -2.76 -8.90 4.35
C ASP A 33 -1.64 -7.88 4.23
N ARG A 34 -0.89 -7.98 3.12
CA ARG A 34 0.24 -7.12 2.79
C ARG A 34 -0.17 -5.65 2.69
N ILE A 35 -1.33 -5.35 2.09
CA ILE A 35 -1.84 -3.97 1.98
C ILE A 35 -1.96 -3.33 3.35
N PHE A 36 -2.62 -4.01 4.29
CA PHE A 36 -2.81 -3.49 5.64
C PHE A 36 -1.48 -3.25 6.34
N LYS A 37 -0.59 -4.25 6.33
CA LYS A 37 0.74 -4.16 6.96
C LYS A 37 1.58 -3.00 6.42
N VAL A 38 1.64 -2.82 5.09
CA VAL A 38 2.43 -1.73 4.49
C VAL A 38 1.82 -0.35 4.76
N MET A 39 0.48 -0.24 4.68
CA MET A 39 -0.19 1.05 4.89
C MET A 39 -0.25 1.49 6.35
N THR A 40 -0.27 0.55 7.30
CA THR A 40 -0.24 0.84 8.74
C THR A 40 1.16 0.81 9.34
N GLY A 41 2.16 0.37 8.56
CA GLY A 41 3.55 0.33 8.99
C GLY A 41 4.10 1.71 9.38
N PRO A 42 5.12 1.74 10.26
CA PRO A 42 5.68 2.97 10.79
C PRO A 42 6.21 3.86 9.65
N ILE A 43 5.98 5.15 9.78
CA ILE A 43 6.54 6.17 8.87
C ILE A 43 7.78 6.73 9.57
N PRO A 44 8.97 6.63 8.96
CA PRO A 44 10.18 7.26 9.47
C PRO A 44 9.96 8.75 9.71
N LYS A 45 10.39 9.22 10.88
CA LYS A 45 10.24 10.63 11.26
C LYS A 45 11.12 11.49 10.35
N GLY A 46 10.53 12.57 9.83
CA GLY A 46 11.24 13.53 8.96
C GLY A 46 11.37 13.10 7.49
N GLU A 47 10.86 11.93 7.11
CA GLU A 47 10.84 11.52 5.71
C GLU A 47 9.79 12.30 4.91
N PRO A 48 10.13 12.81 3.71
CA PRO A 48 9.16 13.45 2.81
C PRO A 48 7.97 12.53 2.49
N HIS A 49 6.81 13.12 2.25
CA HIS A 49 5.60 12.37 1.94
C HIS A 49 5.72 11.62 0.60
N HIS A 50 6.37 12.21 -0.40
CA HIS A 50 6.59 11.56 -1.69
C HIS A 50 7.53 10.34 -1.59
N GLU A 51 8.53 10.36 -0.72
CA GLU A 51 9.42 9.20 -0.47
C GLU A 51 8.65 8.07 0.23
N THR A 52 7.88 8.42 1.28
CA THR A 52 7.02 7.45 1.96
C THR A 52 6.01 6.84 1.00
N PHE A 53 5.40 7.65 0.13
CA PHE A 53 4.50 7.21 -0.92
C PHE A 53 5.19 6.22 -1.85
N ASN A 54 6.37 6.58 -2.36
CA ASN A 54 7.12 5.74 -3.28
C ASN A 54 7.45 4.39 -2.66
N ARG A 55 8.01 4.36 -1.44
CA ARG A 55 8.33 3.13 -0.73
C ARG A 55 7.11 2.25 -0.53
N ARG A 56 5.99 2.82 -0.06
CA ARG A 56 4.75 2.07 0.17
C ARG A 56 4.18 1.50 -1.13
N PHE A 57 4.21 2.29 -2.20
CA PHE A 57 3.70 1.86 -3.49
C PHE A 57 4.59 0.82 -4.15
N ASP A 58 5.91 0.94 -4.06
CA ASP A 58 6.81 -0.07 -4.62
C ASP A 58 6.71 -1.38 -3.83
N ALA A 59 6.56 -1.30 -2.50
CA ALA A 59 6.34 -2.49 -1.67
C ALA A 59 5.00 -3.21 -1.90
N LEU A 60 4.02 -2.58 -2.58
CA LEU A 60 2.71 -3.17 -2.85
C LEU A 60 2.47 -3.47 -4.33
N PHE A 61 2.99 -2.61 -5.20
CA PHE A 61 2.69 -2.54 -6.62
C PHE A 61 3.96 -2.39 -7.47
N GLY A 62 5.13 -2.63 -6.87
CA GLY A 62 6.40 -2.75 -7.56
C GLY A 62 6.41 -3.92 -8.53
N GLU A 63 7.45 -4.00 -9.35
CA GLU A 63 7.59 -5.07 -10.34
C GLU A 63 7.75 -6.45 -9.69
N ASP A 64 8.34 -6.50 -8.50
CA ASP A 64 8.49 -7.69 -7.66
C ASP A 64 7.16 -8.24 -7.13
N CYS A 65 6.11 -7.41 -7.10
CA CYS A 65 4.79 -7.77 -6.60
C CYS A 65 3.85 -8.30 -7.70
N ARG A 66 4.35 -8.43 -8.94
CA ARG A 66 3.57 -8.84 -10.11
C ARG A 66 3.60 -10.35 -10.31
N ASP A 67 2.55 -10.90 -10.89
CA ASP A 67 2.56 -12.28 -11.38
C ASP A 67 3.34 -12.43 -12.70
N HIS A 68 3.40 -13.66 -13.19
CA HIS A 68 4.00 -14.02 -14.47
C HIS A 68 3.34 -13.32 -15.67
N ASN A 69 2.12 -12.81 -15.51
CA ASN A 69 1.38 -12.03 -16.51
C ASN A 69 1.54 -10.51 -16.30
N GLY A 70 2.37 -10.09 -15.35
CA GLY A 70 2.59 -8.68 -15.03
C GLY A 70 1.47 -8.01 -14.22
N ARG A 71 0.57 -8.78 -13.61
CA ARG A 71 -0.65 -8.32 -12.90
C ARG A 71 -0.45 -8.21 -11.40
N LEU A 72 -1.24 -7.35 -10.74
CA LEU A 72 -1.12 -7.10 -9.31
C LEU A 72 -1.86 -8.18 -8.49
N GLN A 73 -1.13 -9.05 -7.80
CA GLN A 73 -1.70 -10.20 -7.10
C GLN A 73 -2.40 -9.86 -5.76
N HIS A 74 -1.99 -8.76 -5.13
CA HIS A 74 -2.37 -8.45 -3.75
C HIS A 74 -3.56 -7.49 -3.64
N ILE A 75 -4.36 -7.33 -4.69
CA ILE A 75 -5.57 -6.52 -4.63
C ILE A 75 -6.60 -7.19 -3.69
N ARG A 76 -7.14 -6.41 -2.76
CA ARG A 76 -8.11 -6.82 -1.75
C ARG A 76 -9.22 -5.78 -1.60
N ARG A 77 -10.44 -6.21 -1.34
CA ARG A 77 -11.59 -5.31 -1.10
C ARG A 77 -11.66 -4.83 0.34
N GLY A 78 -12.60 -3.94 0.63
CA GLY A 78 -12.94 -3.55 2.00
C GLY A 78 -11.94 -2.60 2.67
N ARG A 79 -12.18 -2.37 3.97
CA ARG A 79 -11.52 -1.31 4.77
C ARG A 79 -10.03 -1.57 5.02
N ALA A 80 -9.62 -2.83 5.09
CA ALA A 80 -8.21 -3.19 5.28
C ALA A 80 -7.46 -3.43 3.94
N GLY A 81 -8.19 -3.43 2.81
CA GLY A 81 -7.64 -3.55 1.46
C GLY A 81 -7.55 -2.22 0.73
N MET A 82 -8.04 -2.16 -0.50
CA MET A 82 -7.90 -1.00 -1.38
C MET A 82 -8.56 0.29 -0.86
N MET A 83 -9.59 0.20 0.00
CA MET A 83 -10.14 1.42 0.62
C MET A 83 -9.10 2.14 1.48
N LEU A 84 -8.24 1.39 2.19
CA LEU A 84 -7.16 1.96 2.99
C LEU A 84 -6.16 2.73 2.12
N VAL A 85 -5.87 2.18 0.93
CA VAL A 85 -5.01 2.84 -0.07
C VAL A 85 -5.63 4.16 -0.50
N THR A 86 -6.93 4.19 -0.82
CA THR A 86 -7.62 5.44 -1.20
C THR A 86 -7.62 6.47 -0.08
N THR A 87 -7.88 6.06 1.17
CA THR A 87 -7.83 6.95 2.34
C THR A 87 -6.43 7.52 2.54
N TYR A 88 -5.39 6.72 2.33
CA TYR A 88 -4.02 7.21 2.37
C TYR A 88 -3.76 8.22 1.25
N LEU A 89 -4.16 7.92 0.01
CA LEU A 89 -3.97 8.79 -1.15
C LEU A 89 -4.63 10.16 -0.97
N THR A 90 -5.90 10.19 -0.54
CA THR A 90 -6.63 11.46 -0.30
C THR A 90 -5.94 12.33 0.74
N ARG A 91 -5.23 11.74 1.71
CA ARG A 91 -4.49 12.50 2.73
C ARG A 91 -3.19 13.12 2.21
N ILE A 92 -2.52 12.47 1.25
CA ILE A 92 -1.18 12.89 0.80
C ILE A 92 -1.19 13.67 -0.51
N ILE A 93 -2.25 13.57 -1.32
CA ILE A 93 -2.26 14.12 -2.69
C ILE A 93 -2.15 15.65 -2.72
N ASP A 94 -2.63 16.30 -1.66
CA ASP A 94 -2.60 17.76 -1.53
C ASP A 94 -1.25 18.32 -1.05
N LYS A 95 -0.30 17.46 -0.67
CA LYS A 95 1.00 17.86 -0.13
C LYS A 95 1.91 18.39 -1.24
N ASP A 96 2.59 19.50 -0.97
CA ASP A 96 3.42 20.20 -1.97
C ASP A 96 4.57 19.34 -2.49
N ASP A 97 5.19 18.52 -1.64
CA ASP A 97 6.28 17.63 -2.05
C ASP A 97 5.79 16.48 -2.95
N VAL A 98 4.54 16.05 -2.77
CA VAL A 98 3.88 15.07 -3.65
C VAL A 98 3.50 15.72 -4.98
N LYS A 99 2.95 16.94 -4.96
CA LYS A 99 2.60 17.71 -6.18
C LYS A 99 3.82 18.01 -7.06
N LYS A 100 4.98 18.30 -6.45
CA LYS A 100 6.25 18.45 -7.20
C LYS A 100 6.66 17.18 -7.95
N GLN A 101 6.18 16.02 -7.52
CA GLN A 101 6.44 14.72 -8.13
C GLN A 101 5.21 14.18 -8.89
N ALA A 102 4.30 15.07 -9.33
CA ALA A 102 3.02 14.69 -9.94
C ALA A 102 3.15 13.66 -11.08
N ALA A 103 4.15 13.80 -11.95
CA ALA A 103 4.36 12.87 -13.06
C ALA A 103 4.61 11.42 -12.58
N ILE A 104 5.45 11.24 -11.57
CA ILE A 104 5.79 9.92 -11.02
C ILE A 104 4.58 9.34 -10.27
N VAL A 105 3.93 10.18 -9.45
CA VAL A 105 2.74 9.79 -8.68
C VAL A 105 1.64 9.33 -9.62
N ALA A 106 1.34 10.11 -10.66
CA ALA A 106 0.32 9.76 -11.65
C ALA A 106 0.63 8.46 -12.37
N LEU A 107 1.89 8.21 -12.74
CA LEU A 107 2.27 6.94 -13.37
C LEU A 107 1.95 5.74 -12.46
N LYS A 108 2.20 5.87 -11.15
CA LYS A 108 1.84 4.83 -10.18
C LYS A 108 0.32 4.70 -9.98
N LEU A 109 -0.41 5.81 -10.01
CA LEU A 109 -1.88 5.80 -9.90
C LEU A 109 -2.55 5.20 -11.14
N GLU A 110 -2.11 5.55 -12.33
CA GLU A 110 -2.62 4.98 -13.59
C GLU A 110 -2.42 3.46 -13.64
N ARG A 111 -1.27 2.96 -13.16
CA ARG A 111 -1.06 1.50 -13.03
C ARG A 111 -2.12 0.82 -12.17
N ILE A 112 -2.48 1.41 -11.03
CA ILE A 112 -3.56 0.88 -10.17
C ILE A 112 -4.90 0.99 -10.89
N LYS A 113 -5.19 2.13 -11.53
CA LYS A 113 -6.43 2.35 -12.26
C LYS A 113 -6.63 1.28 -13.34
N THR A 114 -5.65 1.04 -14.21
CA THR A 114 -5.71 0.04 -15.27
C THR A 114 -5.96 -1.37 -14.71
N GLU A 115 -5.30 -1.72 -13.60
CA GLU A 115 -5.54 -3.01 -12.95
C GLU A 115 -6.97 -3.14 -12.43
N LEU A 116 -7.48 -2.10 -11.76
CA LEU A 116 -8.84 -2.09 -11.23
C LEU A 116 -9.89 -2.11 -12.33
N GLU A 117 -9.67 -1.41 -13.44
CA GLU A 117 -10.52 -1.45 -14.65
C GLU A 117 -10.59 -2.89 -15.17
N TYR A 118 -9.44 -3.55 -15.37
CA TYR A 118 -9.43 -4.95 -15.78
C TYR A 118 -10.19 -5.84 -14.81
N LEU A 119 -10.00 -5.69 -13.50
CA LEU A 119 -10.66 -6.52 -12.50
C LEU A 119 -12.18 -6.31 -12.47
N CYS A 120 -12.64 -5.10 -12.78
CA CYS A 120 -14.06 -4.80 -12.90
C CYS A 120 -14.66 -5.38 -14.19
N GLU A 121 -13.92 -5.37 -15.28
CA GLU A 121 -14.37 -5.88 -16.60
C GLU A 121 -14.38 -7.41 -16.66
N ASN A 122 -13.34 -8.06 -16.12
CA ASN A 122 -13.19 -9.52 -16.15
C ASN A 122 -13.86 -10.23 -14.98
N ALA A 123 -14.57 -9.49 -14.13
CA ALA A 123 -15.36 -10.03 -13.03
C ALA A 123 -16.39 -11.10 -13.44
N GLY A 124 -16.88 -11.03 -14.69
CA GLY A 124 -17.91 -11.92 -15.23
C GLY A 124 -17.37 -13.21 -15.86
N GLU A 125 -16.07 -13.32 -16.10
CA GLU A 125 -15.45 -14.48 -16.77
C GLU A 125 -14.89 -15.51 -15.79
N SER A 126 -15.21 -15.42 -14.50
CA SER A 126 -14.89 -16.50 -13.55
C SER A 126 -15.63 -17.76 -13.99
N VAL A 127 -14.87 -18.60 -14.70
CA VAL A 127 -15.19 -19.93 -15.20
C VAL A 127 -16.21 -20.59 -14.29
N SER A 128 -17.44 -20.68 -14.79
CA SER A 128 -18.37 -21.72 -14.40
C SER A 128 -17.69 -23.04 -14.74
N ILE A 129 -16.89 -23.56 -13.80
CA ILE A 129 -16.52 -24.96 -13.80
C ILE A 129 -17.84 -25.65 -13.53
N ALA A 130 -18.52 -26.03 -14.61
CA ALA A 130 -19.70 -26.88 -14.55
C ALA A 130 -19.36 -28.06 -13.61
N PRO A 131 -20.28 -28.46 -12.71
CA PRO A 131 -20.06 -29.62 -11.88
C PRO A 131 -19.80 -30.79 -12.83
N ILE A 132 -18.60 -31.36 -12.82
CA ILE A 132 -18.29 -32.57 -13.58
C ILE A 132 -19.24 -33.64 -13.02
N PRO A 133 -20.22 -34.11 -13.82
CA PRO A 133 -21.14 -35.13 -13.34
C PRO A 133 -20.49 -36.49 -13.58
N GLY A 134 -20.12 -37.17 -12.50
CA GLY A 134 -19.79 -38.59 -12.52
C GLY A 134 -18.36 -38.90 -12.07
N ASP A 135 -18.22 -39.32 -10.82
CA ASP A 135 -17.92 -40.73 -10.60
C ASP A 135 -18.39 -41.15 -9.21
N THR A 136 -19.53 -41.82 -9.21
CA THR A 136 -20.13 -42.53 -8.09
C THR A 136 -19.32 -43.79 -7.85
N HIS A 137 -18.31 -43.74 -6.97
CA HIS A 137 -17.77 -44.95 -6.35
C HIS A 137 -18.30 -45.09 -4.93
N THR A 138 -19.39 -45.84 -4.86
CA THR A 138 -19.95 -46.48 -3.68
C THR A 138 -19.00 -47.55 -3.15
N SER A 139 -19.10 -47.81 -1.84
CA SER A 139 -18.47 -48.88 -1.04
C SER A 139 -17.12 -48.49 -0.42
N ARG A 140 -16.84 -48.80 0.85
CA ARG A 140 -17.45 -49.81 1.72
C ARG A 140 -17.04 -49.51 3.17
N ALA A 141 -17.97 -49.67 4.11
CA ALA A 141 -17.68 -49.83 5.52
C ALA A 141 -16.76 -51.05 5.74
N ASP A 142 -15.86 -50.99 6.72
CA ASP A 142 -16.05 -51.64 8.03
C ASP A 142 -14.71 -51.87 8.77
N SER A 143 -14.73 -51.48 10.05
CA SER A 143 -13.99 -51.93 11.24
C SER A 143 -12.65 -52.69 11.17
N THR A 144 -11.66 -52.23 11.94
CA THR A 144 -11.04 -52.87 13.15
C THR A 144 -9.70 -52.20 13.48
N ARG A 145 -9.53 -51.50 14.61
CA ARG A 145 -9.19 -51.93 16.00
C ARG A 145 -7.71 -52.35 16.18
N SER A 146 -7.12 -51.85 17.29
CA SER A 146 -5.81 -52.15 17.93
C SER A 146 -4.61 -51.33 17.43
N SER A 147 -3.65 -50.86 18.26
CA SER A 147 -3.42 -50.92 19.72
C SER A 147 -2.20 -50.05 20.07
N LEU A 148 -2.11 -49.58 21.33
CA LEU A 148 -0.90 -49.14 22.08
C LEU A 148 -0.21 -47.86 21.54
N GLY A 149 0.07 -46.81 22.32
CA GLY A 149 0.10 -46.59 23.76
C GLY A 149 1.24 -45.60 24.02
N GLU A 150 0.99 -44.49 24.71
CA GLU A 150 2.00 -43.79 25.54
C GLU A 150 1.29 -42.69 26.34
N ASP A 151 1.00 -43.05 27.58
CA ASP A 151 0.64 -42.16 28.67
C ASP A 151 1.81 -41.21 28.98
N VAL A 152 1.59 -39.90 28.87
CA VAL A 152 2.43 -38.91 29.55
C VAL A 152 1.52 -38.01 30.38
N ASP A 153 1.50 -38.34 31.66
CA ASP A 153 0.93 -37.63 32.79
C ASP A 153 1.61 -36.25 32.93
N VAL A 154 0.85 -35.15 32.77
CA VAL A 154 1.32 -33.80 33.12
C VAL A 154 0.25 -33.12 33.99
N PRO A 155 0.59 -32.75 35.24
CA PRO A 155 -0.38 -32.25 36.21
C PRO A 155 -0.72 -30.77 36.01
N ALA A 156 -2.01 -30.46 36.10
CA ALA A 156 -2.53 -29.17 36.55
C ALA A 156 -2.18 -28.97 38.03
N PRO A 157 -1.95 -27.74 38.56
CA PRO A 157 -3.06 -26.80 38.80
C PRO A 157 -2.68 -25.30 38.80
N ALA A 158 -3.69 -24.44 38.74
CA ALA A 158 -3.90 -23.37 39.73
C ALA A 158 -5.08 -22.48 39.30
N GLU A 159 -6.18 -22.65 40.01
CA GLU A 159 -7.31 -21.74 40.03
C GLU A 159 -6.87 -20.39 40.62
N GLY A 160 -7.26 -19.31 39.94
CA GLY A 160 -7.14 -17.93 40.42
C GLY A 160 -8.50 -17.26 40.34
N LEU A 161 -9.33 -17.52 41.35
CA LEU A 161 -10.56 -16.79 41.65
C LEU A 161 -10.23 -15.47 42.34
N GLY A 162 -10.94 -14.41 41.97
CA GLY A 162 -11.01 -13.12 42.68
C GLY A 162 -10.77 -11.95 41.73
N GLY A 163 -11.66 -10.97 41.58
CA GLY A 163 -12.90 -10.67 42.26
C GLY A 163 -13.31 -9.24 41.88
N SER A 164 -14.59 -8.93 42.07
CA SER A 164 -15.15 -7.60 42.34
C SER A 164 -15.15 -6.59 41.18
N GLU A 165 -16.29 -6.26 40.56
CA GLU A 165 -17.39 -5.46 41.12
C GLU A 165 -16.96 -4.00 41.38
N ALA A 166 -17.32 -3.10 40.46
CA ALA A 166 -17.67 -1.70 40.77
C ALA A 166 -18.29 -1.03 39.53
N ALA A 167 -19.62 -0.96 39.54
CA ALA A 167 -20.36 0.03 38.78
C ALA A 167 -20.02 1.42 39.32
N GLN A 168 -19.69 2.38 38.46
CA GLN A 168 -19.90 3.79 38.76
C GLN A 168 -20.55 4.50 37.57
N ARG A 169 -21.79 4.89 37.82
CA ARG A 169 -22.55 5.89 37.10
C ARG A 169 -22.00 7.28 37.45
N THR A 170 -21.91 8.15 36.46
CA THR A 170 -21.97 9.61 36.58
C THR A 170 -22.75 10.04 35.33
N ASP A 171 -24.04 10.38 35.32
CA ASP A 171 -24.84 11.36 36.09
C ASP A 171 -24.33 12.81 36.03
N ALA A 172 -25.13 13.62 35.32
CA ALA A 172 -25.43 15.05 35.46
C ALA A 172 -24.35 16.15 35.34
N GLY A 173 -24.74 17.22 34.62
CA GLY A 173 -24.10 18.54 34.56
C GLY A 173 -24.13 19.11 33.14
N GLN A 174 -25.26 19.58 32.59
CA GLN A 174 -25.89 20.89 32.84
C GLN A 174 -24.90 22.08 32.91
N GLY A 175 -24.90 22.88 31.84
CA GLY A 175 -25.10 24.34 31.85
C GLY A 175 -24.08 25.24 32.54
N THR A 176 -23.41 26.09 31.74
CA THR A 176 -23.06 27.51 32.01
C THR A 176 -22.40 27.99 30.70
N GLU A 177 -23.03 28.82 29.87
CA GLU A 177 -23.41 30.22 30.07
C GLU A 177 -22.20 31.17 30.20
N GLU A 178 -22.07 31.98 29.15
CA GLU A 178 -21.61 33.37 29.09
C GLU A 178 -20.17 33.83 29.38
N ALA A 179 -19.84 34.82 28.55
CA ALA A 179 -19.13 36.06 28.83
C ALA A 179 -17.59 36.12 28.66
N ARG A 180 -17.24 36.77 27.54
CA ARG A 180 -16.40 37.98 27.46
C ARG A 180 -15.08 37.97 28.25
N LYS A 181 -13.97 38.15 27.53
CA LYS A 181 -13.14 39.35 27.73
C LYS A 181 -12.12 39.58 26.62
N ASP A 182 -12.30 40.72 25.95
CA ASP A 182 -11.25 41.47 25.29
C ASP A 182 -10.03 41.62 26.21
N ARG A 183 -8.84 41.25 25.72
CA ARG A 183 -7.58 41.86 26.15
C ARG A 183 -6.71 42.12 24.93
N ASP A 184 -6.91 43.34 24.45
CA ASP A 184 -5.90 44.18 23.84
C ASP A 184 -4.70 44.39 24.80
N ALA A 185 -3.62 44.88 24.21
CA ALA A 185 -2.46 45.54 24.78
C ALA A 185 -1.19 44.72 25.10
N THR A 186 -0.20 45.02 24.26
CA THR A 186 1.15 45.49 24.58
C THR A 186 2.35 44.54 24.45
N ALA A 187 3.24 45.01 23.57
CA ALA A 187 4.60 44.62 23.29
C ALA A 187 5.58 44.92 24.45
N VAL A 188 6.88 44.65 24.17
CA VAL A 188 8.11 45.00 24.92
C VAL A 188 8.45 43.91 25.95
N ASP A 189 9.66 43.34 26.10
CA ASP A 189 11.01 43.69 25.68
C ASP A 189 11.91 42.43 25.69
N LYS A 190 13.09 42.62 25.13
CA LYS A 190 14.35 41.86 25.14
C LYS A 190 14.60 40.87 26.30
N GLY A 191 15.20 39.73 25.95
CA GLY A 191 15.83 38.83 26.91
C GLY A 191 16.76 37.81 26.25
N THR A 192 18.00 38.24 26.02
CA THR A 192 19.27 37.50 26.16
C THR A 192 19.47 36.16 25.43
N ILE A 193 20.43 36.22 24.51
CA ILE A 193 21.21 35.13 23.92
C ILE A 193 22.13 34.57 25.01
N GLU A 194 21.96 33.32 25.41
CA GLU A 194 23.06 32.52 25.95
C GLU A 194 23.27 31.28 25.07
N ARG A 195 24.45 31.28 24.45
CA ARG A 195 25.05 30.17 23.74
C ARG A 195 25.55 29.20 24.81
N ASP A 196 25.00 28.00 24.85
CA ASP A 196 25.71 26.89 25.46
C ASP A 196 26.19 25.93 24.38
N ALA A 197 27.49 26.03 24.13
CA ALA A 197 28.23 25.14 23.26
C ALA A 197 28.49 23.85 24.04
N SER A 198 28.02 22.72 23.51
CA SER A 198 28.45 21.40 23.97
C SER A 198 29.15 20.64 22.84
N PRO A 199 30.12 19.78 23.19
CA PRO A 199 31.32 19.60 22.39
C PRO A 199 31.18 18.51 21.33
N ILE A 200 31.89 18.77 20.24
CA ILE A 200 32.18 17.86 19.14
C ILE A 200 32.92 16.62 19.69
N HIS A 201 32.25 15.49 19.78
CA HIS A 201 32.93 14.20 19.87
C HIS A 201 33.37 13.77 18.47
N GLN A 202 34.62 14.10 18.14
CA GLN A 202 35.37 13.39 17.11
C GLN A 202 35.60 11.95 17.57
N SER A 203 34.93 11.00 16.93
CA SER A 203 35.38 9.60 16.92
C SER A 203 35.91 9.30 15.53
N ALA A 204 37.24 9.39 15.43
CA ALA A 204 38.01 8.79 14.38
C ALA A 204 37.82 7.26 14.44
N ARG A 205 37.30 6.66 13.36
CA ARG A 205 37.67 5.31 12.97
C ARG A 205 37.95 5.29 11.47
N ARG A 206 39.26 5.34 11.20
CA ARG A 206 39.85 4.78 9.99
C ARG A 206 39.57 3.28 9.98
N THR A 207 39.06 2.79 8.86
CA THR A 207 39.45 1.50 8.29
C THR A 207 39.46 1.65 6.78
N GLU A 208 40.68 1.74 6.25
CA GLU A 208 41.04 1.53 4.86
C GLU A 208 40.86 0.04 4.53
N THR A 209 40.24 -0.26 3.39
CA THR A 209 40.53 -1.38 2.49
C THR A 209 39.77 -1.05 1.21
N GLU A 210 40.41 -0.49 0.19
CA GLU A 210 41.14 -1.24 -0.85
C GLU A 210 40.28 -2.35 -1.47
N THR A 211 39.70 -2.06 -2.64
CA THR A 211 39.71 -2.97 -3.80
C THR A 211 39.20 -2.20 -5.02
N GLU A 212 40.11 -1.43 -5.59
CA GLU A 212 40.05 -0.94 -6.95
C GLU A 212 40.21 -2.15 -7.89
N SER A 213 39.10 -2.76 -8.31
CA SER A 213 39.11 -3.80 -9.34
C SER A 213 38.59 -3.23 -10.65
N ARG A 214 39.57 -2.94 -11.49
CA ARG A 214 39.48 -2.81 -12.95
C ARG A 214 38.54 -3.87 -13.55
N GLN A 215 37.55 -3.42 -14.31
CA GLN A 215 37.11 -4.19 -15.48
C GLN A 215 36.69 -3.28 -16.63
N ARG A 216 37.71 -2.80 -17.36
CA ARG A 216 37.61 -2.54 -18.79
C ARG A 216 37.50 -3.89 -19.50
N VAL A 217 36.33 -4.30 -19.98
CA VAL A 217 36.24 -5.27 -21.09
C VAL A 217 34.93 -5.06 -21.87
N LYS A 218 35.09 -4.78 -23.17
CA LYS A 218 34.14 -4.96 -24.30
C LYS A 218 33.00 -3.95 -24.47
N GLN A 219 33.42 -2.83 -25.06
CA GLN A 219 32.74 -2.18 -26.19
C GLN A 219 32.39 -3.24 -27.26
N SER A 220 31.20 -3.83 -27.18
CA SER A 220 30.64 -4.68 -28.23
C SER A 220 29.84 -3.81 -29.19
N GLN A 221 30.28 -3.83 -30.45
CA GLN A 221 29.61 -3.26 -31.60
C GLN A 221 28.15 -3.74 -31.65
N LEU A 222 27.21 -2.80 -31.64
CA LEU A 222 25.83 -3.05 -32.06
C LEU A 222 25.74 -2.76 -33.56
N PRO A 223 25.20 -3.69 -34.36
CA PRO A 223 25.04 -3.51 -35.80
C PRO A 223 24.00 -2.42 -36.10
N LYS A 224 24.34 -1.57 -37.07
CA LYS A 224 23.44 -0.58 -37.68
C LYS A 224 22.27 -1.33 -38.33
N ALA A 225 21.11 -1.35 -37.67
CA ALA A 225 19.87 -1.72 -38.32
C ALA A 225 19.48 -0.58 -39.28
N GLN A 226 19.58 -0.86 -40.59
CA GLN A 226 18.98 -0.04 -41.62
C GLN A 226 17.46 -0.15 -41.48
N VAL A 227 16.81 0.94 -41.10
CA VAL A 227 15.35 1.06 -41.19
C VAL A 227 15.04 1.53 -42.61
N SER A 228 14.60 0.60 -43.45
CA SER A 228 13.99 0.90 -44.74
C SER A 228 12.69 1.68 -44.52
N VAL A 229 12.67 2.90 -45.01
CA VAL A 229 11.46 3.71 -45.18
C VAL A 229 10.66 3.11 -46.33
N VAL A 230 9.62 2.33 -46.02
CA VAL A 230 8.60 1.94 -46.99
C VAL A 230 7.46 2.93 -46.87
N GLY A 231 7.37 3.85 -47.83
CA GLY A 231 6.23 4.73 -48.02
C GLY A 231 5.01 3.93 -48.45
N GLN A 232 3.92 4.05 -47.69
CA GLN A 232 2.59 3.69 -48.16
C GLN A 232 1.86 4.98 -48.52
N THR A 233 1.87 5.31 -49.81
CA THR A 233 0.91 6.21 -50.45
C THR A 233 -0.43 5.49 -50.52
N THR A 234 -1.39 5.88 -49.67
CA THR A 234 -2.80 5.52 -49.86
C THR A 234 -3.42 6.48 -50.86
N ASP A 235 -3.73 5.94 -52.03
CA ASP A 235 -4.47 6.55 -53.12
C ASP A 235 -5.95 6.72 -52.69
N VAL A 236 -6.40 7.98 -52.60
CA VAL A 236 -7.80 8.33 -52.29
C VAL A 236 -8.55 8.42 -53.62
N LYS A 237 -9.21 7.32 -54.00
CA LYS A 237 -10.10 7.26 -55.16
C LYS A 237 -11.46 7.88 -54.82
N LEU A 238 -11.62 9.16 -55.13
CA LEU A 238 -12.92 9.83 -55.24
C LEU A 238 -13.76 9.13 -56.32
N ARG A 239 -14.93 8.60 -55.91
CA ARG A 239 -16.01 8.22 -56.83
C ARG A 239 -16.97 9.40 -56.95
N TYR A 240 -17.11 9.90 -58.18
CA TYR A 240 -18.35 10.47 -58.70
C TYR A 240 -18.71 9.70 -59.96
#